data_AF-A0A087L0U5-F1
#
_entry.id   AF-A0A087L0U5-F1
#
_cell.length_a   1.000
_cell.length_b   1.000
_cell.length_c   1.000
_cell.angle_alpha   90.00
_cell.angle_beta   90.00
_cell.angle_gamma   90.00
#
_symmetry.space_group_name_H-M   'P 1'
#
loop_
_entity.id
_entity.type
_entity.pdbx_description
1 polymer ?
#
loop_
_entity_poly.entity_id
_entity_poly.type
_entity_poly.pdbx_seq_one_letter_code
_entity_poly.pdbx_strand_id
1 'polypeptide(L)'
;MRLTIVLLALAGGLLAGITLAQASLTVGGTRLIYLESAKEVKVPLSNPESAEKLAQAWVDDGNPETSPDSADVPFLIIPPLTRIEGKGTHRLQLIFTQQKNLPKDRESLFWFNVLDIPPLKTAQTQNYVELAYRTRIKLFYRPSALTGSVGQAAESIVWQLITDAKGYRLKGINSSPYYVSLNRVTLNNAGQRYSQEGEMIAPAGSTEFILPELPTFSAEKASIEYEWIDDYGAIHHQRGVLQH
;
A
#
# COMPACT_ATOMS: atom_id res chain seq x y z
N MET A 1 -25.75 27.99 40.28
CA MET A 1 -24.59 28.81 39.86
C MET A 1 -23.25 28.15 40.12
N ARG A 2 -22.98 27.60 41.32
CA ARG A 2 -21.71 26.91 41.62
C ARG A 2 -21.49 25.59 40.85
N LEU A 3 -22.55 24.79 40.62
CA LEU A 3 -22.45 23.51 39.89
C LEU A 3 -22.17 23.70 38.39
N THR A 4 -22.71 24.77 37.79
CA THR A 4 -22.54 25.11 36.36
C THR A 4 -21.11 25.55 36.04
N ILE A 5 -20.42 26.20 36.99
CA ILE A 5 -19.03 26.65 36.84
C ILE A 5 -18.06 25.45 36.92
N VAL A 6 -18.36 24.44 37.74
CA VAL A 6 -17.54 23.21 37.86
C VAL A 6 -17.61 22.35 36.59
N LEU A 7 -18.79 22.26 35.95
CA LEU A 7 -18.98 21.53 34.69
C LEU A 7 -18.25 22.20 33.50
N LEU A 8 -18.20 23.54 33.45
CA LEU A 8 -17.41 24.27 32.44
C LEU A 8 -15.89 24.12 32.66
N ALA A 9 -15.43 24.03 33.91
CA ALA A 9 -14.02 23.77 34.22
C ALA A 9 -13.57 22.34 33.87
N LEU A 10 -14.44 21.34 34.06
CA LEU A 10 -14.16 19.95 33.66
C LEU A 10 -14.15 19.77 32.13
N ALA A 11 -15.02 20.47 31.40
CA ALA A 11 -15.04 20.44 29.94
C ALA A 11 -13.82 21.15 29.32
N GLY A 12 -13.30 22.21 29.96
CA GLY A 12 -12.08 22.90 29.53
C GLY A 12 -10.80 22.07 29.72
N GLY A 13 -10.75 21.24 30.76
CA GLY A 13 -9.61 20.35 31.01
C GLY A 13 -9.48 19.19 30.02
N LEU A 14 -10.60 18.71 29.45
CA LEU A 14 -10.60 17.56 28.54
C LEU A 14 -10.12 17.90 27.12
N LEU A 15 -10.14 19.17 26.72
CA LEU A 15 -9.69 19.64 25.40
C LEU A 15 -8.19 19.94 25.33
N ALA A 16 -7.48 19.99 26.47
CA ALA A 16 -6.06 20.32 26.54
C ALA A 16 -5.11 19.12 26.30
N GLY A 17 -5.67 17.91 26.10
CA GLY A 17 -4.92 16.66 25.99
C GLY A 17 -4.69 16.13 24.57
N ILE A 18 -5.00 16.90 23.51
CA ILE A 18 -4.73 16.45 22.14
C ILE A 18 -3.22 16.57 21.90
N THR A 19 -2.49 15.52 22.25
CA THR A 19 -1.09 15.40 21.83
C THR A 19 -1.08 15.42 20.31
N LEU A 20 -0.35 16.39 19.74
CA LEU A 20 -0.07 16.40 18.31
C LEU A 20 0.70 15.11 18.00
N ALA A 21 0.07 14.18 17.30
CA ALA A 21 0.74 13.00 16.80
C ALA A 21 2.00 13.45 16.04
N GLN A 22 3.17 12.95 16.45
CA GLN A 22 4.40 13.17 15.71
C GLN A 22 4.25 12.45 14.37
N ALA A 23 4.21 13.21 13.29
CA ALA A 23 3.92 12.71 11.97
C ALA A 23 5.23 12.34 11.27
N SER A 24 5.33 11.08 10.84
CA SER A 24 6.44 10.60 10.02
C SER A 24 6.56 11.38 8.71
N LEU A 25 7.71 11.25 8.04
CA LEU A 25 7.85 11.68 6.66
C LEU A 25 6.73 11.09 5.80
N THR A 26 6.11 11.94 4.97
CA THR A 26 5.05 11.51 4.06
C THR A 26 5.60 11.40 2.63
N VAL A 27 5.30 10.27 1.99
CA VAL A 27 5.55 10.07 0.56
C VAL A 27 4.32 10.54 -0.20
N GLY A 28 4.47 11.26 -1.32
CA GLY A 28 3.33 11.82 -2.06
C GLY A 28 2.47 10.82 -2.84
N GLY A 29 2.37 9.57 -2.38
CA GLY A 29 1.56 8.51 -2.94
C GLY A 29 1.66 7.22 -2.11
N THR A 30 0.71 6.31 -2.30
CA THR A 30 0.69 4.98 -1.65
C THR A 30 1.31 3.88 -2.53
N ARG A 31 1.76 4.26 -3.73
CA ARG A 31 2.43 3.41 -4.73
C ARG A 31 3.11 4.27 -5.78
N LEU A 32 4.03 3.66 -6.51
CA LEU A 32 4.76 4.26 -7.62
C LEU A 32 4.59 3.42 -8.88
N ILE A 33 4.35 4.08 -10.01
CA ILE A 33 4.36 3.46 -11.33
C ILE A 33 5.57 3.99 -12.10
N TYR A 34 6.50 3.09 -12.42
CA TYR A 34 7.64 3.38 -13.30
C TYR A 34 7.32 2.86 -14.70
N LEU A 35 6.92 3.75 -15.59
CA LEU A 35 6.75 3.41 -17.01
C LEU A 35 8.13 3.15 -17.63
N GLU A 36 8.27 2.08 -18.42
CA GLU A 36 9.52 1.76 -19.11
C GLU A 36 10.04 2.93 -19.99
N SER A 37 9.13 3.71 -20.57
CA SER A 37 9.46 4.88 -21.38
C SER A 37 9.94 6.08 -20.56
N ALA A 38 9.79 6.06 -19.23
CA ALA A 38 10.22 7.15 -18.37
C ALA A 38 11.72 7.09 -18.11
N LYS A 39 12.37 8.26 -18.09
CA LYS A 39 13.78 8.37 -17.67
C LYS A 39 13.93 8.27 -16.15
N GLU A 40 12.98 8.87 -15.44
CA GLU A 40 12.94 8.91 -13.98
C GLU A 40 11.50 9.06 -13.50
N VAL A 41 11.26 8.68 -12.24
CA VAL A 41 10.06 9.03 -11.47
C VAL A 41 10.48 9.92 -10.31
N LYS A 42 9.85 11.10 -10.17
CA LYS A 42 10.10 12.00 -9.06
C LYS A 42 9.19 11.66 -7.89
N VAL A 43 9.77 11.33 -6.75
CA VAL A 43 9.04 10.96 -5.54
C VAL A 43 9.14 12.10 -4.53
N PRO A 44 8.05 12.87 -4.30
CA PRO A 44 8.05 13.91 -3.29
C PRO A 44 7.99 13.30 -1.89
N LEU A 45 8.86 13.80 -1.01
CA LEU A 45 8.88 13.53 0.42
C LEU A 45 8.61 14.83 1.18
N SER A 46 7.66 14.83 2.09
CA SER A 46 7.32 15.99 2.90
C SER A 46 7.55 15.71 4.37
N ASN A 47 8.13 16.69 5.06
CA ASN A 47 8.29 16.67 6.50
C ASN A 47 7.22 17.58 7.15
N PRO A 48 6.14 17.01 7.71
CA PRO A 48 5.11 17.79 8.37
C PRO A 48 5.56 18.35 9.72
N GLU A 49 6.68 17.91 10.29
CA GLU A 49 7.19 18.38 11.58
C GLU A 49 7.98 19.68 11.46
N SER A 50 8.15 20.40 12.57
CA SER A 50 8.98 21.62 12.61
C SER A 50 10.48 21.32 12.72
N ALA A 51 10.84 20.14 13.22
CA ALA A 51 12.24 19.70 13.27
C ALA A 51 12.65 19.10 11.92
N GLU A 52 13.93 19.25 11.57
CA GLU A 52 14.54 18.55 10.44
C GLU A 52 14.58 17.03 10.66
N LYS A 53 14.62 16.28 9.55
CA LYS A 53 14.75 14.83 9.55
C LYS A 53 15.71 14.37 8.48
N LEU A 54 16.35 13.23 8.68
CA LEU A 54 17.07 12.52 7.62
C LEU A 54 16.14 11.45 7.03
N ALA A 55 16.14 11.33 5.70
CA ALA A 55 15.41 10.33 4.96
C ALA A 55 16.39 9.44 4.21
N GLN A 56 16.40 8.14 4.51
CA GLN A 56 17.14 7.13 3.73
C GLN A 56 16.16 6.34 2.87
N ALA A 57 16.42 6.21 1.58
CA ALA A 57 15.51 5.57 0.64
C ALA A 57 16.21 4.51 -0.23
N TRP A 58 15.54 3.38 -0.44
CA TRP A 58 16.03 2.25 -1.25
C TRP A 58 14.85 1.48 -1.87
N VAL A 59 15.15 0.62 -2.85
CA VAL A 59 14.17 -0.29 -3.45
C VAL A 59 14.53 -1.72 -3.06
N ASP A 60 13.52 -2.57 -2.81
CA ASP A 60 13.69 -4.00 -2.60
C ASP A 60 12.77 -4.82 -3.54
N ASP A 61 12.98 -6.14 -3.59
CA ASP A 61 12.29 -7.12 -4.46
C ASP A 61 11.24 -7.98 -3.73
N GLY A 62 10.86 -7.60 -2.50
CA GLY A 62 9.79 -8.25 -1.75
C GLY A 62 10.20 -8.66 -0.36
N ASN A 63 11.49 -8.83 -0.12
CA ASN A 63 12.00 -9.14 1.20
C ASN A 63 12.01 -7.88 2.11
N PRO A 64 11.16 -7.79 3.15
CA PRO A 64 11.15 -6.66 4.08
C PRO A 64 12.45 -6.51 4.85
N GLU A 65 13.30 -7.55 4.94
CA GLU A 65 14.55 -7.49 5.69
C GLU A 65 15.73 -6.99 4.85
N THR A 66 15.52 -6.74 3.55
CA THR A 66 16.55 -6.20 2.66
C THR A 66 16.94 -4.79 3.08
N SER A 67 18.22 -4.60 3.42
CA SER A 67 18.82 -3.31 3.72
C SER A 67 19.24 -2.57 2.45
N PRO A 68 19.47 -1.24 2.51
CA PRO A 68 20.02 -0.49 1.38
C PRO A 68 21.29 -1.10 0.76
N ASP A 69 22.17 -1.68 1.59
CA ASP A 69 23.46 -2.23 1.14
C ASP A 69 23.35 -3.62 0.48
N SER A 70 22.22 -4.31 0.67
CA SER A 70 21.97 -5.67 0.17
C SER A 70 20.92 -5.72 -0.95
N ALA A 71 20.36 -4.57 -1.32
CA ALA A 71 19.35 -4.46 -2.36
C ALA A 71 19.93 -4.78 -3.75
N ASP A 72 19.56 -5.94 -4.30
CA ASP A 72 19.93 -6.36 -5.66
C ASP A 72 18.76 -6.17 -6.64
N VAL A 73 18.46 -4.91 -6.94
CA VAL A 73 17.35 -4.49 -7.81
C VAL A 73 17.82 -3.52 -8.89
N PRO A 74 17.19 -3.49 -10.07
CA PRO A 74 17.61 -2.63 -11.17
C PRO A 74 17.12 -1.18 -11.01
N PHE A 75 17.13 -0.63 -9.80
CA PHE A 75 16.67 0.71 -9.49
C PHE A 75 17.69 1.47 -8.64
N LEU A 76 17.81 2.77 -8.91
CA LEU A 76 18.64 3.70 -8.17
C LEU A 76 17.78 4.87 -7.68
N ILE A 77 18.00 5.30 -6.44
CA ILE A 77 17.38 6.49 -5.86
C ILE A 77 18.44 7.57 -5.63
N ILE A 78 18.15 8.80 -6.07
CA ILE A 78 19.05 9.94 -5.97
C ILE A 78 18.33 11.13 -5.31
N PRO A 79 18.91 11.73 -4.25
CA PRO A 79 19.94 11.16 -3.38
C PRO A 79 19.39 10.00 -2.53
N PRO A 80 20.17 8.96 -2.19
CA PRO A 80 19.70 7.84 -1.36
C PRO A 80 19.56 8.22 0.13
N LEU A 81 20.22 9.29 0.57
CA LEU A 81 20.12 9.87 1.91
C LEU A 81 20.02 11.39 1.78
N THR A 82 19.02 12.00 2.38
CA THR A 82 18.84 13.46 2.34
C THR A 82 18.31 14.03 3.65
N ARG A 83 18.75 15.23 3.98
CA ARG A 83 18.12 16.06 5.03
C ARG A 83 16.89 16.75 4.45
N ILE A 84 15.81 16.76 5.21
CA ILE A 84 14.56 17.45 4.89
C ILE A 84 14.28 18.43 6.02
N GLU A 85 14.26 19.72 5.71
CA GLU A 85 13.94 20.76 6.68
C GLU A 85 12.55 20.54 7.30
N GLY A 86 12.35 21.07 8.50
CA GLY A 86 11.03 21.16 9.09
C GLY A 86 10.06 21.92 8.18
N LYS A 87 8.83 21.40 8.04
CA LYS A 87 7.78 21.90 7.13
C LYS A 87 8.20 21.93 5.66
N GLY A 88 9.32 21.28 5.32
CA GLY A 88 9.90 21.25 3.98
C GLY A 88 9.42 20.08 3.13
N THR A 89 9.69 20.17 1.83
CA THR A 89 9.50 19.09 0.86
C THR A 89 10.80 18.89 0.08
N HIS A 90 11.16 17.63 -0.13
CA HIS A 90 12.27 17.22 -0.99
C HIS A 90 11.75 16.30 -2.11
N ARG A 91 12.49 16.16 -3.21
CA ARG A 91 12.12 15.24 -4.29
C ARG A 91 13.27 14.29 -4.57
N LEU A 92 12.99 12.99 -4.42
CA LEU A 92 13.90 11.93 -4.82
C LEU A 92 13.68 11.59 -6.30
N GLN A 93 14.74 11.21 -6.99
CA GLN A 93 14.69 10.66 -8.34
C GLN A 93 14.84 9.15 -8.26
N LEU A 94 13.85 8.42 -8.73
CA LEU A 94 13.91 6.97 -8.94
C LEU A 94 14.25 6.71 -10.41
N ILE A 95 15.28 5.92 -10.67
CA ILE A 95 15.81 5.64 -12.01
C ILE A 95 15.96 4.13 -12.20
N PHE A 96 15.49 3.59 -13.32
CA PHE A 96 15.73 2.21 -13.71
C PHE A 96 17.12 2.08 -14.34
N THR A 97 17.98 1.22 -13.77
CA THR A 97 19.40 1.10 -14.16
C THR A 97 19.64 0.15 -15.33
N GLN A 98 18.63 -0.63 -15.72
CA GLN A 98 18.72 -1.65 -16.78
C GLN A 98 19.76 -2.75 -16.50
N GLN A 99 20.27 -2.88 -15.27
CA GLN A 99 21.24 -3.92 -14.89
C GLN A 99 20.64 -5.33 -14.93
N LYS A 100 19.32 -5.44 -14.81
CA LYS A 100 18.56 -6.69 -14.94
C LYS A 100 17.50 -6.54 -16.02
N ASN A 101 17.36 -7.56 -16.85
CA ASN A 101 16.26 -7.65 -17.80
C ASN A 101 14.97 -7.96 -17.06
N LEU A 102 13.98 -7.09 -17.21
CA LEU A 102 12.63 -7.31 -16.70
C LEU A 102 11.71 -7.86 -17.80
N PRO A 103 10.70 -8.67 -17.45
CA PRO A 103 9.66 -9.10 -18.37
C PRO A 103 9.06 -7.92 -19.15
N LYS A 104 8.80 -8.12 -20.45
CA LYS A 104 8.20 -7.13 -21.34
C LYS A 104 6.71 -7.37 -21.59
N ASP A 105 6.23 -8.56 -21.22
CA ASP A 105 4.85 -9.03 -21.41
C ASP A 105 3.97 -8.81 -20.17
N ARG A 106 4.54 -8.40 -19.03
CA ARG A 106 3.81 -8.14 -17.78
C ARG A 106 4.52 -7.14 -16.89
N GLU A 107 3.79 -6.59 -15.93
CA GLU A 107 4.37 -5.76 -14.87
C GLU A 107 5.35 -6.56 -13.99
N SER A 108 6.33 -5.85 -13.44
CA SER A 108 7.20 -6.35 -12.37
C SER A 108 6.97 -5.56 -11.09
N LEU A 109 6.97 -6.24 -9.96
CA LEU A 109 6.72 -5.65 -8.64
C LEU A 109 8.00 -5.51 -7.84
N PHE A 110 8.15 -4.33 -7.24
CA PHE A 110 9.20 -3.97 -6.29
C PHE A 110 8.57 -3.17 -5.14
N TRP A 111 9.37 -2.79 -4.16
CA TRP A 111 8.93 -1.96 -3.04
C TRP A 111 9.88 -0.80 -2.84
N PHE A 112 9.32 0.39 -2.73
CA PHE A 112 10.04 1.61 -2.39
C PHE A 112 9.97 1.83 -0.88
N ASN A 113 11.12 2.00 -0.24
CA ASN A 113 11.26 2.20 1.19
C ASN A 113 11.77 3.60 1.49
N VAL A 114 11.24 4.20 2.54
CA VAL A 114 11.77 5.42 3.15
C VAL A 114 11.85 5.20 4.65
N LEU A 115 13.06 5.28 5.19
CA LEU A 115 13.32 5.31 6.63
C LEU A 115 13.42 6.77 7.08
N ASP A 116 12.52 7.16 7.98
CA ASP A 116 12.55 8.40 8.73
C ASP A 116 13.52 8.25 9.91
N ILE A 117 14.62 9.02 9.86
CA ILE A 117 15.65 9.06 10.90
C ILE A 117 15.53 10.42 11.63
N PRO A 118 15.00 10.43 12.85
CA PRO A 118 14.93 11.64 13.67
C PRO A 118 16.32 12.14 14.11
N PRO A 119 16.46 13.44 14.41
CA PRO A 119 17.70 14.00 14.92
C PRO A 119 17.92 13.60 16.38
N LEU A 120 19.16 13.27 16.73
CA LEU A 120 19.55 13.01 18.11
C LEU A 120 19.28 14.24 18.99
N LYS A 121 18.56 14.05 20.10
CA LYS A 121 18.33 15.12 21.07
C LYS A 121 19.59 15.36 21.89
N THR A 122 20.19 16.55 21.76
CA THR A 122 21.48 16.92 22.38
C THR A 122 21.44 17.14 23.89
N ALA A 123 20.25 17.13 24.51
CA ALA A 123 20.10 17.34 25.95
C ALA A 123 19.04 16.41 26.54
N GLN A 124 19.45 15.26 27.08
CA GLN A 124 18.61 14.49 27.99
C GLN A 124 19.44 13.58 28.91
N THR A 125 19.33 13.82 30.21
CA THR A 125 19.85 13.02 31.33
C THR A 125 18.92 11.86 31.73
N GLN A 126 17.96 11.50 30.86
CA GLN A 126 16.94 10.47 31.11
C GLN A 126 16.89 9.45 29.98
N ASN A 127 16.51 8.21 30.32
CA ASN A 127 16.26 7.15 29.35
C ASN A 127 15.09 7.54 28.44
N TYR A 128 15.31 7.53 27.12
CA TYR A 128 14.27 7.74 26.12
C TYR A 128 14.29 6.61 25.10
N VAL A 129 13.14 6.39 24.46
CA VAL A 129 12.99 5.49 23.32
C VAL A 129 12.79 6.35 22.10
N GLU A 130 13.60 6.11 21.07
CA GLU A 130 13.48 6.76 19.77
C GLU A 130 12.89 5.77 18.76
N LEU A 131 11.90 6.24 18.00
CA LEU A 131 11.19 5.43 17.01
C LEU A 131 11.55 5.97 15.62
N ALA A 132 12.18 5.10 14.82
CA ALA A 132 12.37 5.33 13.39
C ALA A 132 11.27 4.58 12.64
N TYR A 133 10.60 5.26 11.70
CA TYR A 133 9.50 4.69 10.93
C TYR A 133 9.96 4.39 9.52
N ARG A 134 9.73 3.16 9.05
CA ARG A 134 9.90 2.79 7.65
C ARG A 134 8.57 2.76 6.92
N THR A 135 8.39 3.67 5.98
CA THR A 135 7.29 3.61 5.02
C THR A 135 7.70 2.73 3.85
N ARG A 136 6.87 1.74 3.52
CA ARG A 136 7.08 0.82 2.39
C ARG A 136 5.86 0.84 1.47
N ILE A 137 6.06 1.21 0.21
CA ILE A 137 5.00 1.30 -0.80
C ILE A 137 5.35 0.47 -2.03
N LYS A 138 4.34 -0.01 -2.76
CA LYS A 138 4.55 -0.80 -3.97
C LYS A 138 5.14 0.06 -5.08
N LEU A 139 6.09 -0.50 -5.82
CA LEU A 139 6.66 0.08 -7.04
C LEU A 139 6.40 -0.90 -8.19
N PHE A 140 5.64 -0.46 -9.18
CA PHE A 140 5.33 -1.26 -10.36
C PHE A 140 6.17 -0.77 -11.54
N TYR A 141 6.98 -1.66 -12.11
CA TYR A 141 7.60 -1.43 -13.42
C TYR A 141 6.62 -1.87 -14.50
N ARG A 142 6.25 -0.95 -15.40
CA ARG A 142 5.26 -1.18 -16.45
C ARG A 142 5.91 -1.08 -17.84
N PRO A 143 6.09 -2.22 -18.54
CA PRO A 143 6.60 -2.23 -19.91
C PRO A 143 5.72 -1.41 -20.86
N SER A 144 6.34 -0.78 -21.86
CA SER A 144 5.61 0.03 -22.86
C SER A 144 4.78 -0.81 -23.84
N ALA A 145 5.08 -2.11 -23.95
CA ALA A 145 4.37 -3.04 -24.82
C ALA A 145 3.02 -3.52 -24.23
N LEU A 146 2.71 -3.22 -22.97
CA LEU A 146 1.47 -3.67 -22.36
C LEU A 146 0.27 -2.94 -22.95
N THR A 147 -0.74 -3.71 -23.33
CA THR A 147 -2.03 -3.20 -23.77
C THR A 147 -3.02 -3.15 -22.61
N GLY A 148 -4.02 -2.28 -22.71
CA GLY A 148 -5.09 -2.16 -21.70
C GLY A 148 -4.69 -1.29 -20.50
N SER A 149 -5.37 -1.47 -19.36
CA SER A 149 -5.13 -0.70 -18.14
C SER A 149 -5.34 -1.53 -16.87
N VAL A 150 -4.85 -1.04 -15.73
CA VAL A 150 -5.10 -1.65 -14.41
C VAL A 150 -6.59 -1.71 -14.07
N GLY A 151 -7.39 -0.74 -14.52
CA GLY A 151 -8.83 -0.74 -14.33
C GLY A 151 -9.51 -1.84 -15.13
N GLN A 152 -9.16 -1.98 -16.41
CA GLN A 152 -9.65 -3.09 -17.24
C GLN A 152 -9.22 -4.45 -16.68
N ALA A 153 -7.98 -4.55 -16.19
CA ALA A 153 -7.49 -5.75 -15.50
C ALA A 153 -8.35 -6.08 -14.27
N ALA A 154 -8.61 -5.10 -13.41
CA ALA A 154 -9.42 -5.27 -12.21
C ALA A 154 -10.86 -5.64 -12.53
N GLU A 155 -11.48 -5.05 -13.54
CA GLU A 155 -12.83 -5.38 -14.01
C GLU A 155 -12.91 -6.79 -14.63
N SER A 156 -11.82 -7.27 -15.22
CA SER A 156 -11.74 -8.58 -15.89
C SER A 156 -11.45 -9.76 -14.95
N ILE A 157 -11.31 -9.53 -13.64
CA ILE A 157 -11.07 -10.61 -12.68
C ILE A 157 -12.22 -11.60 -12.72
N VAL A 158 -11.86 -12.87 -12.96
CA VAL A 158 -12.80 -13.98 -12.93
C VAL A 158 -12.79 -14.57 -11.53
N TRP A 159 -13.97 -14.75 -10.96
CA TRP A 159 -14.13 -15.32 -9.63
C TRP A 159 -14.64 -16.76 -9.72
N GLN A 160 -14.04 -17.67 -8.97
CA GLN A 160 -14.46 -19.07 -8.88
C GLN A 160 -14.64 -19.47 -7.42
N LEU A 161 -15.69 -20.23 -7.13
CA LEU A 161 -15.84 -20.85 -5.81
C LEU A 161 -15.12 -22.20 -5.81
N ILE A 162 -14.17 -22.35 -4.90
CA ILE A 162 -13.50 -23.62 -4.62
C ILE A 162 -14.13 -24.21 -3.36
N THR A 163 -14.53 -25.48 -3.42
CA THR A 163 -15.07 -26.22 -2.28
C THR A 163 -14.21 -27.46 -2.03
N ASP A 164 -13.80 -27.66 -0.79
CA ASP A 164 -13.14 -28.87 -0.35
C ASP A 164 -13.51 -29.22 1.10
N ALA A 165 -12.87 -30.25 1.65
CA ALA A 165 -13.10 -30.69 3.03
C ALA A 165 -12.80 -29.62 4.11
N LYS A 166 -12.09 -28.53 3.75
CA LYS A 166 -11.75 -27.42 4.65
C LYS A 166 -12.76 -26.26 4.54
N GLY A 167 -13.78 -26.39 3.69
CA GLY A 167 -14.84 -25.39 3.51
C GLY A 167 -14.76 -24.71 2.15
N TYR A 168 -15.26 -23.47 2.10
CA TYR A 168 -15.34 -22.68 0.88
C TYR A 168 -14.19 -21.67 0.78
N ARG A 169 -13.65 -21.53 -0.43
CA ARG A 169 -12.69 -20.49 -0.78
C ARG A 169 -13.13 -19.79 -2.05
N LEU A 170 -12.87 -18.50 -2.13
CA LEU A 170 -13.12 -17.71 -3.31
C LEU A 170 -11.78 -17.46 -4.03
N LYS A 171 -11.66 -17.91 -5.27
CA LYS A 171 -10.46 -17.74 -6.08
C LYS A 171 -10.65 -16.61 -7.09
N GLY A 172 -9.86 -15.55 -6.98
CA GLY A 172 -9.79 -14.48 -7.98
C GLY A 172 -8.69 -14.79 -9.00
N ILE A 173 -9.02 -14.81 -10.29
CA ILE A 173 -8.09 -15.12 -11.38
C ILE A 173 -7.86 -13.86 -12.22
N ASN A 174 -6.59 -13.50 -12.39
CA ASN A 174 -6.16 -12.36 -13.18
C ASN A 174 -5.42 -12.84 -14.43
N SER A 175 -6.10 -12.80 -15.58
CA SER A 175 -5.48 -13.14 -16.88
C SER A 175 -4.75 -11.96 -17.53
N SER A 176 -4.77 -10.77 -16.92
CA SER A 176 -4.16 -9.57 -17.45
C SER A 176 -2.63 -9.51 -17.18
N PRO A 177 -1.90 -8.61 -17.86
CA PRO A 177 -0.49 -8.39 -17.60
C PRO A 177 -0.22 -7.42 -16.41
N TYR A 178 -1.24 -6.97 -15.69
CA TYR A 178 -1.14 -6.01 -14.59
C TYR A 178 -1.30 -6.68 -13.23
N TYR A 179 -0.66 -6.15 -12.18
CA TYR A 179 -1.00 -6.51 -10.80
C TYR A 179 -2.30 -5.82 -10.40
N VAL A 180 -3.24 -6.58 -9.83
CA VAL A 180 -4.50 -6.03 -9.30
C VAL A 180 -4.43 -6.06 -7.77
N SER A 181 -4.37 -4.88 -7.14
CA SER A 181 -4.40 -4.77 -5.67
C SER A 181 -5.84 -4.67 -5.19
N LEU A 182 -6.30 -5.66 -4.43
CA LEU A 182 -7.62 -5.61 -3.79
C LEU A 182 -7.49 -5.06 -2.37
N ASN A 183 -8.42 -4.20 -1.98
CA ASN A 183 -8.56 -3.70 -0.61
C ASN A 183 -9.48 -4.62 0.22
N ARG A 184 -10.53 -5.12 -0.42
CA ARG A 184 -11.54 -5.98 0.21
C ARG A 184 -12.22 -6.84 -0.83
N VAL A 185 -12.59 -8.05 -0.42
CA VAL A 185 -13.40 -8.97 -1.23
C VAL A 185 -14.60 -9.40 -0.39
N THR A 186 -15.79 -9.35 -0.97
CA THR A 186 -17.03 -9.71 -0.29
C THR A 186 -17.87 -10.64 -1.17
N LEU A 187 -18.18 -11.83 -0.64
CA LEU A 187 -19.23 -12.68 -1.16
C LEU A 187 -20.55 -12.34 -0.47
N ASN A 188 -21.56 -11.99 -1.26
CA ASN A 188 -22.94 -12.00 -0.81
C ASN A 188 -23.54 -13.38 -1.14
N ASN A 189 -24.08 -14.08 -0.15
CA ASN A 189 -24.79 -15.34 -0.37
C ASN A 189 -26.06 -15.41 0.47
N ALA A 190 -27.21 -15.62 -0.18
CA ALA A 190 -28.51 -15.75 0.49
C ALA A 190 -28.84 -14.60 1.48
N GLY A 191 -28.39 -13.37 1.20
CA GLY A 191 -28.61 -12.19 2.03
C GLY A 191 -27.58 -11.97 3.14
N GLN A 192 -26.59 -12.85 3.29
CA GLN A 192 -25.46 -12.69 4.21
C GLN A 192 -24.22 -12.21 3.47
N ARG A 193 -23.38 -11.41 4.15
CA ARG A 193 -22.13 -10.85 3.61
C ARG A 193 -20.93 -11.51 4.27
N TYR A 194 -20.05 -12.10 3.48
CA TYR A 194 -18.81 -12.72 3.92
C TYR A 194 -17.65 -11.92 3.34
N SER A 195 -16.95 -11.15 4.18
CA SER A 195 -15.87 -10.27 3.73
C SER A 195 -14.51 -10.79 4.17
N GLN A 196 -13.50 -10.57 3.34
CA GLN A 196 -12.09 -10.85 3.60
C GLN A 196 -11.26 -9.62 3.27
N GLU A 197 -10.12 -9.49 3.95
CA GLU A 197 -9.09 -8.52 3.57
C GLU A 197 -8.62 -8.81 2.14
N GLY A 198 -8.44 -7.75 1.35
CA GLY A 198 -7.99 -7.88 -0.01
C GLY A 198 -6.50 -8.22 -0.10
N GLU A 199 -6.15 -8.98 -1.13
CA GLU A 199 -4.77 -9.28 -1.47
C GLU A 199 -4.47 -8.81 -2.88
N MET A 200 -3.20 -8.84 -3.27
CA MET A 200 -2.81 -8.55 -4.62
C MET A 200 -2.82 -9.81 -5.48
N ILE A 201 -3.45 -9.73 -6.65
CA ILE A 201 -3.43 -10.80 -7.65
C ILE A 201 -2.39 -10.46 -8.71
N ALA A 202 -1.37 -11.31 -8.84
CA ALA A 202 -0.28 -11.14 -9.80
C ALA A 202 -0.75 -11.26 -11.26
N PRO A 203 -0.01 -10.71 -12.24
CA PRO A 203 -0.25 -10.93 -13.66
C PRO A 203 -0.27 -12.42 -14.03
N ALA A 204 -1.26 -12.82 -14.82
CA ALA A 204 -1.49 -14.23 -15.18
C ALA A 204 -1.55 -15.18 -13.96
N GLY A 205 -2.01 -14.67 -12.81
CA GLY A 205 -2.00 -15.37 -11.53
C GLY A 205 -3.40 -15.51 -10.91
N SER A 206 -3.44 -16.07 -9.71
CA SER A 206 -4.66 -16.18 -8.93
C SER A 206 -4.38 -16.14 -7.43
N THR A 207 -5.34 -15.64 -6.66
CA THR A 207 -5.28 -15.61 -5.19
C THR A 207 -6.56 -16.19 -4.61
N GLU A 208 -6.46 -16.93 -3.50
CA GLU A 208 -7.59 -17.56 -2.81
C GLU A 208 -7.90 -16.86 -1.49
N PHE A 209 -9.18 -16.58 -1.25
CA PHE A 209 -9.69 -15.96 -0.04
C PHE A 209 -10.54 -16.98 0.72
N ILE A 210 -10.17 -17.27 1.97
CA ILE A 210 -10.86 -18.27 2.78
C ILE A 210 -12.19 -17.70 3.28
N LEU A 211 -13.27 -18.47 3.20
CA LEU A 211 -14.60 -18.08 3.68
C LEU A 211 -15.01 -19.00 4.84
N PRO A 212 -14.40 -18.88 6.03
CA PRO A 212 -14.60 -19.84 7.12
C PRO A 212 -16.02 -19.80 7.70
N GLU A 213 -16.73 -18.68 7.51
CA GLU A 213 -18.06 -18.47 8.07
C GLU A 213 -19.20 -18.87 7.13
N LEU A 214 -18.92 -19.32 5.90
CA LEU A 214 -19.95 -19.70 4.94
C LEU A 214 -20.41 -21.15 5.21
N PRO A 215 -21.63 -21.38 5.74
CA PRO A 215 -22.05 -22.73 6.13
C PRO A 215 -22.52 -23.56 4.92
N THR A 216 -23.24 -22.90 4.00
CA THR A 216 -23.78 -23.49 2.77
C THR A 216 -23.72 -22.44 1.67
N PHE A 217 -23.51 -22.87 0.44
CA PHE A 217 -23.46 -21.99 -0.72
C PHE A 217 -24.68 -22.16 -1.62
N SER A 218 -25.35 -21.06 -1.96
CA SER A 218 -26.41 -21.01 -2.96
C SER A 218 -25.95 -20.22 -4.19
N ALA A 219 -25.74 -20.92 -5.31
CA ALA A 219 -25.28 -20.34 -6.57
C ALA A 219 -26.20 -19.22 -7.09
N GLU A 220 -27.51 -19.47 -7.13
CA GLU A 220 -28.52 -18.54 -7.65
C GLU A 220 -28.63 -17.22 -6.87
N LYS A 221 -28.15 -17.22 -5.62
CA LYS A 221 -28.20 -16.07 -4.71
C LYS A 221 -26.81 -15.55 -4.37
N ALA A 222 -25.80 -15.90 -5.17
CA ALA A 222 -24.43 -15.48 -4.98
C ALA A 222 -24.11 -14.24 -5.82
N SER A 223 -23.44 -13.26 -5.21
CA SER A 223 -22.79 -12.18 -5.95
C SER A 223 -21.47 -11.80 -5.29
N ILE A 224 -20.51 -11.38 -6.11
CA ILE A 224 -19.20 -10.93 -5.64
C ILE A 224 -19.12 -9.42 -5.77
N GLU A 225 -18.61 -8.79 -4.71
CA GLU A 225 -18.23 -7.38 -4.69
C GLU A 225 -16.78 -7.31 -4.22
N TYR A 226 -15.98 -6.44 -4.83
CA TYR A 226 -14.61 -6.22 -4.42
C TYR A 226 -14.22 -4.77 -4.62
N GLU A 227 -13.23 -4.36 -3.83
CA GLU A 227 -12.61 -3.05 -3.91
C GLU A 227 -11.20 -3.21 -4.46
N TRP A 228 -10.87 -2.46 -5.50
CA TRP A 228 -9.54 -2.45 -6.09
C TRP A 228 -8.92 -1.06 -6.03
N ILE A 229 -7.59 -1.00 -5.99
CA ILE A 229 -6.84 0.25 -5.86
C ILE A 229 -6.16 0.56 -7.19
N ASP A 230 -6.41 1.74 -7.75
CA ASP A 230 -5.81 2.18 -9.01
C ASP A 230 -4.36 2.67 -8.87
N ASP A 231 -3.78 3.18 -9.96
CA ASP A 231 -2.41 3.72 -10.00
C ASP A 231 -2.20 4.96 -9.12
N TYR A 232 -3.27 5.71 -8.85
CA TYR A 232 -3.25 6.93 -8.04
C TYR A 232 -3.55 6.65 -6.56
N GLY A 233 -3.84 5.40 -6.21
CA GLY A 233 -4.18 4.99 -4.85
C GLY A 233 -5.66 5.18 -4.51
N ALA A 234 -6.53 5.48 -5.48
CA ALA A 234 -7.96 5.58 -5.25
C ALA A 234 -8.61 4.19 -5.19
N ILE A 235 -9.59 4.04 -4.30
CA ILE A 235 -10.36 2.80 -4.13
C ILE A 235 -11.60 2.86 -5.03
N HIS A 236 -11.78 1.81 -5.83
CA HIS A 236 -12.92 1.63 -6.73
C HIS A 236 -13.71 0.39 -6.33
N HIS A 237 -15.03 0.49 -6.36
CA HIS A 237 -15.93 -0.64 -6.09
C HIS A 237 -16.32 -1.33 -7.39
N GLN A 238 -16.25 -2.65 -7.41
CA GLN A 238 -16.57 -3.47 -8.57
C GLN A 238 -17.46 -4.65 -8.19
N ARG A 239 -18.39 -5.01 -9.08
CA ARG A 239 -19.14 -6.26 -9.00
C ARG A 239 -18.46 -7.31 -9.87
N GLY A 240 -18.21 -8.47 -9.28
CA GLY A 240 -17.60 -9.62 -9.94
C GLY A 240 -18.63 -10.61 -10.46
N VAL A 241 -18.27 -11.31 -11.53
CA VAL A 241 -19.02 -12.47 -12.02
C VAL A 241 -18.44 -13.71 -11.35
N LEU A 242 -19.27 -14.44 -10.61
CA LEU A 242 -18.90 -15.74 -10.05
C LEU A 242 -19.17 -16.82 -11.09
N GLN A 243 -18.12 -17.52 -11.51
CA GLN A 243 -18.22 -18.71 -12.34
C GLN A 243 -18.43 -19.93 -11.45
N HIS A 244 -19.34 -20.79 -11.88
CA HIS A 244 -19.68 -22.06 -11.24
C HIS A 244 -18.93 -23.22 -11.87
#